data_AF-A0A921B834-F1
#
_entry.id   AF-A0A921B834-F1
#
_cell.length_a   1.000
_cell.length_b   1.000
_cell.length_c   1.000
_cell.angle_alpha   90.00
_cell.angle_beta   90.00
_cell.angle_gamma   90.00
#
_symmetry.space_group_name_H-M   'P 1'
#
loop_
_entity.id
_entity.type
_entity.pdbx_description
1 polymer ?
#
loop_
_entity_poly.entity_id
_entity_poly.type
_entity_poly.pdbx_seq_one_letter_code
_entity_poly.pdbx_strand_id
1 'polypeptide(L)'
;MVKTHPETGKKSLLIGRHAYGIPGMTKEESKSLLDELNNFACQGDRVYHHSWKVGDAVIWDNRNLMHQACTWDLTEARVMYHSRIQGEPPQNLG
;
A
#
# COMPACT_ATOMS: atom_id res chain seq x y z
N MET A 1 13.93 0.58 2.36
CA MET A 1 12.70 1.41 2.45
C MET A 1 12.21 1.93 1.09
N VAL A 2 13.08 2.09 0.09
CA VAL A 2 12.68 2.39 -1.30
C VAL A 2 12.84 1.13 -2.16
N LYS A 3 11.90 0.86 -3.05
CA LYS A 3 11.98 -0.19 -4.08
C LYS A 3 11.95 0.45 -5.46
N THR A 4 12.73 -0.08 -6.40
CA THR A 4 12.65 0.29 -7.81
C THR A 4 11.73 -0.69 -8.53
N HIS A 5 10.75 -0.19 -9.25
CA HIS A 5 9.85 -1.00 -10.04
C HIS A 5 10.61 -1.64 -11.22
N PRO A 6 10.59 -2.97 -11.38
CA PRO A 6 11.46 -3.66 -12.34
C PRO A 6 11.15 -3.29 -13.80
N GLU A 7 9.88 -3.06 -14.14
CA GLU A 7 9.48 -2.73 -15.51
C GLU A 7 9.53 -1.22 -15.82
N THR A 8 9.16 -0.35 -14.87
CA THR A 8 9.01 1.09 -15.12
C THR A 8 10.19 1.92 -14.62
N GLY A 9 11.11 1.34 -13.84
CA GLY A 9 12.24 2.03 -13.21
C GLY A 9 11.85 3.05 -12.14
N LYS A 10 10.55 3.25 -11.87
CA LYS A 10 10.06 4.21 -10.87
C LYS A 10 10.40 3.75 -9.45
N LYS A 11 10.79 4.69 -8.60
CA LYS A 11 11.01 4.45 -7.18
C LYS A 11 9.69 4.56 -6.41
N SER A 12 9.43 3.61 -5.52
CA SER A 12 8.28 3.61 -4.61
C SER A 12 8.71 3.40 -3.16
N LEU A 13 7.94 3.95 -2.23
CA LEU A 13 8.12 3.71 -0.80
C LEU A 13 7.54 2.34 -0.44
N LEU A 14 8.37 1.48 0.16
CA LEU A 14 7.93 0.20 0.72
C LEU A 14 7.53 0.41 2.17
N ILE A 15 6.37 1.02 2.35
CA ILE A 15 5.77 1.37 3.65
C ILE A 15 4.34 0.81 3.73
N GLY A 16 3.67 1.03 4.87
CA GLY A 16 2.29 0.62 5.09
C GLY A 16 2.09 -0.06 6.44
N ARG A 17 0.87 -0.55 6.70
CA ARG A 17 0.45 -1.05 8.02
C ARG A 17 1.30 -2.22 8.56
N HIS A 18 1.98 -2.97 7.68
CA HIS A 18 2.77 -4.13 8.07
C HIS A 18 4.24 -3.80 8.39
N ALA A 19 4.71 -2.57 8.14
CA ALA A 19 6.04 -2.14 8.53
C ALA A 19 6.05 -1.84 10.04
N TYR A 20 6.92 -2.53 10.79
CA TYR A 20 6.96 -2.45 12.26
C TYR A 20 8.29 -1.98 12.85
N GLY A 21 9.33 -1.82 12.02
CA GLY A 21 10.66 -1.41 12.46
C GLY A 21 11.60 -1.15 11.29
N ILE A 22 12.58 -0.29 11.51
CA ILE A 22 13.64 0.03 10.55
C ILE A 22 14.97 -0.42 11.16
N PRO A 23 15.74 -1.31 10.48
CA PRO A 23 17.04 -1.74 10.99
C PRO A 23 17.96 -0.55 11.27
N GLY A 24 18.61 -0.57 12.45
CA GLY A 24 19.49 0.50 12.90
C GLY A 24 18.81 1.68 13.61
N MET A 25 17.49 1.66 13.76
CA MET A 25 16.72 2.66 14.52
C MET A 25 16.09 2.03 15.77
N THR A 26 15.85 2.84 16.80
CA THR A 26 15.00 2.41 17.93
C THR A 26 13.55 2.20 17.45
N LYS A 27 12.73 1.57 18.29
CA LYS A 27 11.32 1.33 17.98
C LYS A 27 10.55 2.64 17.83
N GLU A 28 10.84 3.61 18.70
CA GLU A 28 10.20 4.92 18.74
C GLU A 28 10.55 5.73 17.50
N GLU A 29 11.84 5.79 17.14
CA GLU A 29 12.30 6.47 15.93
C GLU A 29 11.73 5.80 14.67
N SER A 30 11.76 4.47 14.60
CA SER A 30 11.19 3.71 13.49
C SER A 30 9.71 4.03 13.31
N LYS A 31 8.95 4.03 14.41
CA LYS A 31 7.52 4.33 14.39
C LYS A 31 7.27 5.76 13.91
N SER A 32 7.98 6.74 14.45
CA SER A 32 7.81 8.14 14.07
C SER A 32 8.05 8.35 12.57
N LEU A 33 9.13 7.76 12.03
CA LEU A 33 9.46 7.86 10.61
C LEU A 33 8.44 7.14 9.72
N LEU A 34 8.00 5.93 10.11
CA LEU A 34 6.96 5.22 9.36
C LEU A 34 5.62 5.98 9.35
N ASP A 35 5.23 6.59 10.47
CA ASP A 35 4.03 7.42 10.55
C ASP A 35 4.14 8.65 9.64
N GLU A 36 5.28 9.34 9.66
CA GLU A 36 5.55 10.49 8.78
C GLU A 36 5.46 10.11 7.29
N LEU A 37 6.10 9.01 6.90
CA LEU A 37 6.09 8.53 5.52
C LEU A 37 4.70 8.09 5.06
N ASN A 38 3.94 7.40 5.93
CA ASN A 38 2.55 7.03 5.64
C ASN A 38 1.68 8.28 5.46
N ASN A 39 1.82 9.27 6.35
CA ASN A 39 1.10 10.54 6.24
C ASN A 39 1.47 11.27 4.95
N PHE A 40 2.76 11.36 4.62
CA PHE A 40 3.23 11.97 3.38
C PHE A 40 2.68 11.26 2.15
N ALA A 41 2.68 9.92 2.12
CA ALA A 41 2.21 9.15 0.98
C ALA A 41 0.71 9.33 0.70
N CYS A 42 -0.09 9.56 1.75
CA CYS A 42 -1.55 9.67 1.70
C CYS A 42 -2.07 11.12 1.56
N GLN A 43 -1.30 12.04 0.96
CA GLN A 43 -1.67 13.46 0.83
C GLN A 43 -1.89 13.91 -0.61
N GLY A 44 -2.85 14.83 -0.79
CA GLY A 44 -3.13 15.54 -2.04
C GLY A 44 -3.61 14.62 -3.16
N ASP A 45 -3.12 14.89 -4.38
CA ASP A 45 -3.55 14.19 -5.61
C ASP A 45 -3.02 12.75 -5.74
N ARG A 46 -2.37 12.22 -4.68
CA ARG A 46 -1.84 10.84 -4.63
C ARG A 46 -2.86 9.81 -4.15
N VAL A 47 -4.04 10.26 -3.74
CA VAL A 47 -5.11 9.39 -3.24
C VAL A 47 -6.22 9.29 -4.28
N TYR A 48 -6.52 8.05 -4.69
CA TYR A 48 -7.68 7.73 -5.51
C TYR A 48 -8.74 7.07 -4.64
N HIS A 49 -9.97 7.58 -4.70
CA HIS A 49 -11.13 6.99 -4.04
C HIS A 49 -12.08 6.41 -5.08
N HIS A 50 -12.46 5.14 -4.91
CA HIS A 50 -13.39 4.46 -5.80
C HIS A 50 -14.73 4.20 -5.10
N SER A 51 -15.77 4.88 -5.57
CA SER A 51 -17.15 4.63 -5.17
C SER A 51 -17.73 3.51 -6.02
N TRP A 52 -17.73 2.29 -5.47
CA TRP A 52 -18.14 1.06 -6.15
C TRP A 52 -19.59 1.12 -6.66
N LYS A 53 -19.78 0.63 -7.89
CA LYS A 53 -21.08 0.28 -8.46
C LYS A 53 -21.08 -1.19 -8.90
N VAL A 54 -22.27 -1.75 -9.03
CA VAL A 54 -22.44 -3.13 -9.53
C VAL A 54 -21.86 -3.21 -10.94
N GLY A 55 -20.96 -4.17 -11.15
CA GLY A 55 -20.26 -4.38 -12.42
C GLY A 55 -18.88 -3.72 -12.51
N ASP A 56 -18.50 -2.89 -11.54
CA ASP A 56 -17.17 -2.28 -11.53
C ASP A 56 -16.08 -3.33 -11.26
N ALA A 57 -14.96 -3.16 -11.95
CA ALA A 57 -13.72 -3.87 -11.68
C ALA A 57 -12.58 -2.86 -11.56
N VAL A 58 -11.77 -3.01 -10.50
CA VAL A 58 -10.56 -2.21 -10.30
C VAL A 58 -9.36 -3.14 -10.32
N ILE A 59 -8.38 -2.79 -11.14
CA ILE A 59 -7.09 -3.47 -11.22
C ILE A 59 -6.03 -2.49 -10.76
N TRP A 60 -5.09 -2.97 -9.95
CA TRP A 60 -4.05 -2.12 -9.39
C TRP A 60 -2.73 -2.90 -9.22
N ASP A 61 -1.61 -2.19 -9.28
CA ASP A 61 -0.27 -2.77 -9.11
C ASP A 61 0.20 -2.67 -7.64
N ASN A 62 0.18 -3.80 -6.92
CA ASN A 62 0.62 -3.85 -5.52
C ASN A 62 2.11 -3.46 -5.32
N ARG A 63 2.92 -3.35 -6.37
CA ARG A 63 4.35 -2.99 -6.28
C ARG A 63 4.56 -1.49 -6.05
N ASN A 64 3.54 -0.65 -6.28
CA ASN A 64 3.69 0.81 -6.27
C ASN A 64 2.56 1.59 -5.57
N LEU A 65 1.66 0.93 -4.85
CA LEU A 65 0.57 1.58 -4.13
C LEU A 65 0.22 0.90 -2.81
N MET A 66 -0.42 1.67 -1.94
CA MET A 66 -1.16 1.17 -0.78
C MET A 66 -2.66 1.27 -1.06
N HIS A 67 -3.46 0.40 -0.44
CA HIS A 67 -4.91 0.47 -0.52
C HIS A 67 -5.54 0.14 0.83
N GLN A 68 -6.74 0.69 1.06
CA GLN A 68 -7.51 0.47 2.27
C GLN A 68 -9.01 0.49 1.91
N ALA A 69 -9.78 -0.39 2.54
CA ALA A 69 -11.23 -0.28 2.50
C ALA A 69 -11.69 0.86 3.44
N CYS A 70 -12.50 1.78 2.92
CA CYS A 70 -13.20 2.75 3.76
C CYS A 70 -14.21 2.04 4.67
N THR A 71 -14.56 2.67 5.79
CA THR A 71 -15.63 2.21 6.68
C THR A 71 -16.94 2.05 5.93
N TRP A 72 -17.70 0.99 6.23
CA TRP A 72 -19.03 0.75 5.70
C TRP A 72 -19.95 0.25 6.82
N ASP A 73 -21.27 0.28 6.58
CA ASP A 73 -22.24 -0.29 7.52
C ASP A 73 -22.06 -1.81 7.61
N LEU A 74 -21.63 -2.28 8.77
CA LEU A 74 -21.36 -3.70 9.00
C LEU A 74 -22.64 -4.56 9.10
N THR A 75 -23.83 -3.94 9.14
CA THR A 75 -25.11 -4.64 9.05
C THR A 75 -25.49 -4.98 7.61
N GLU A 76 -24.88 -4.32 6.63
CA GLU A 76 -25.07 -4.60 5.21
C GLU A 76 -24.05 -5.61 4.67
N ALA A 77 -24.51 -6.53 3.82
CA ALA A 77 -23.63 -7.49 3.18
C ALA A 77 -22.79 -6.80 2.10
N ARG A 78 -21.46 -6.91 2.22
CA ARG A 78 -20.51 -6.47 1.19
C ARG A 78 -19.67 -7.65 0.69
N VAL A 79 -20.01 -8.16 -0.50
CA VAL A 79 -19.30 -9.28 -1.13
C VAL A 79 -18.45 -8.78 -2.28
N MET A 80 -17.15 -9.06 -2.22
CA MET A 80 -16.16 -8.66 -3.22
C MET A 80 -15.37 -9.90 -3.66
N TYR A 81 -15.27 -10.12 -4.97
CA TYR A 81 -14.38 -11.13 -5.52
C TYR A 81 -13.03 -10.52 -5.83
N HIS A 82 -11.94 -11.24 -5.52
CA HIS A 82 -10.60 -10.78 -5.83
C HIS A 82 -9.74 -11.92 -6.34
N SER A 83 -8.81 -11.58 -7.23
CA SER A 83 -7.73 -12.45 -7.67
C SER A 83 -6.41 -11.72 -7.54
N ARG A 84 -5.31 -12.46 -7.38
CA ARG A 84 -3.96 -11.91 -7.28
C ARG A 84 -3.05 -12.62 -8.26
N ILE A 85 -2.28 -11.83 -8.99
CA ILE A 85 -1.20 -12.32 -9.84
C ILE A 85 0.04 -12.44 -8.96
N GLN A 86 0.72 -13.58 -9.06
CA GLN A 86 1.96 -13.81 -8.34
C GLN A 86 3.02 -12.78 -8.77
N GLY A 87 3.66 -12.14 -7.79
CA GLY A 87 4.80 -11.26 -8.04
C GLY A 87 6.13 -12.01 -8.10
N GLU A 88 7.16 -11.29 -8.51
CA GLU A 88 8.54 -11.79 -8.52
C GLU A 88 9.04 -12.17 -7.12
N PRO A 89 9.98 -13.13 -7.02
CA PRO A 89 10.62 -13.47 -5.75
C PRO A 89 11.32 -12.24 -5.13
N PRO A 90 11.50 -12.23 -3.78
CA PRO A 90 12.19 -11.14 -3.10
C PRO A 90 13.58 -10.96 -3.68
N GLN A 91 13.86 -9.77 -4.19
CA GLN A 91 15.21 -9.34 -4.49
C GLN A 91 15.83 -8.95 -3.14
N ASN A 92 16.97 -9.54 -2.78
CA ASN A 92 17.69 -9.17 -1.57
C ASN A 92 17.93 -7.65 -1.60
N LEU A 93 17.25 -6.93 -0.72
CA LEU A 93 17.57 -5.54 -0.42
C LEU A 93 18.82 -5.61 0.47
N GLY A 94 19.99 -5.59 -0.18
CA GLY A 94 21.27 -5.43 0.50
C GLY A 94 21.35 -4.11 1.26
#